data_AF-A0A7H1VR15-F1
#
_entry.id   AF-A0A7H1VR15-F1
#
_cell.length_a   1.000
_cell.length_b   1.000
_cell.length_c   1.000
_cell.angle_alpha   90.00
_cell.angle_beta   90.00
_cell.angle_gamma   90.00
#
_symmetry.space_group_name_H-M   'P 1'
#
loop_
_entity.id
_entity.type
_entity.pdbx_description
1 polymer ?
#
loop_
_entity_poly.entity_id
_entity_poly.type
_entity_poly.pdbx_seq_one_letter_code
_entity_poly.pdbx_strand_id
1 'polypeptide(L)'
;MDLQKYNYPIKSGYFYIPYSVYEAKVRTVKYINGEYTGKTSEHSRIVENVKNAFDVQLGIPTVDSSRKTVTKLPISKTEDYKLISNDELKYDIGPGNINNYKYASESTLLKNTDKLFRTILEGWSYSGTEDSWGGIDDIDAFKYREYVKEANIHKVVEETTITFIVNPNQIRYYINVQAKNKDYKINVSLGEFTNGRPNPLTAKGPSSWDSITFTVKGSVYDDLNS
;
A
#
# COMPACT_ATOMS: atom_id res chain seq x y z
N MET A 1 39.76 -19.53 21.17
CA MET A 1 38.38 -19.43 21.71
C MET A 1 37.83 -18.10 21.21
N ASP A 2 36.59 -18.01 20.68
CA ASP A 2 35.71 -16.80 20.68
C ASP A 2 34.87 -16.50 19.43
N LEU A 3 34.80 -17.34 18.41
CA LEU A 3 33.76 -17.16 17.37
C LEU A 3 32.40 -17.70 17.79
N GLN A 4 32.36 -18.71 18.68
CA GLN A 4 31.14 -19.42 19.10
C GLN A 4 30.14 -18.57 19.90
N LYS A 5 30.56 -17.41 20.43
CA LYS A 5 29.68 -16.49 21.18
C LYS A 5 28.86 -15.55 20.28
N TYR A 6 29.14 -15.52 18.98
CA TYR A 6 28.44 -14.68 18.01
C TYR A 6 27.42 -15.50 17.25
N ASN A 7 26.25 -14.91 16.95
CA ASN A 7 25.18 -15.59 16.21
C ASN A 7 25.60 -15.91 14.76
N TYR A 8 26.36 -15.00 14.13
CA TYR A 8 26.83 -15.13 12.75
C TYR A 8 28.24 -14.55 12.57
N PRO A 9 29.30 -15.24 13.05
CA PRO A 9 30.68 -14.81 12.86
C PRO A 9 31.13 -15.08 11.42
N ILE A 10 31.62 -14.06 10.71
CA ILE A 10 32.15 -14.20 9.35
C ILE A 10 33.54 -13.55 9.27
N LYS A 11 34.49 -14.16 8.55
CA LYS A 11 35.79 -13.54 8.26
C LYS A 11 35.70 -12.59 7.07
N SER A 12 36.54 -11.57 7.07
CA SER A 12 36.74 -10.73 5.87
C SER A 12 37.22 -11.59 4.70
N GLY A 13 36.82 -11.25 3.47
CA GLY A 13 37.18 -12.01 2.27
C GLY A 13 36.32 -13.24 1.99
N TYR A 14 35.53 -13.73 2.95
CA TYR A 14 34.56 -14.80 2.68
C TYR A 14 33.38 -14.30 1.84
N PHE A 15 32.81 -15.24 1.09
CA PHE A 15 31.63 -14.99 0.29
C PHE A 15 30.35 -15.23 1.07
N TYR A 16 29.29 -14.59 0.63
CA TYR A 16 27.92 -14.83 1.05
C TYR A 16 26.98 -14.62 -0.14
N ILE A 17 25.79 -15.20 -0.04
CA ILE A 17 24.75 -15.15 -1.08
C ILE A 17 23.50 -14.56 -0.41
N PRO A 18 23.37 -13.22 -0.34
CA PRO A 18 22.20 -12.61 0.27
C PRO A 18 21.01 -12.87 -0.64
N TYR A 19 20.05 -13.69 -0.23
CA TYR A 19 18.82 -14.00 -0.95
C TYR A 19 17.64 -13.90 -0.01
N SER A 20 16.62 -13.16 -0.42
CA SER A 20 15.39 -13.02 0.36
C SER A 20 14.21 -12.70 -0.55
N VAL A 21 13.02 -13.09 -0.09
CA VAL A 21 11.76 -12.89 -0.79
C VAL A 21 10.81 -12.15 0.16
N TYR A 22 10.25 -11.05 -0.30
CA TYR A 22 9.28 -10.25 0.45
C TYR A 22 8.00 -10.07 -0.37
N GLU A 23 6.87 -10.01 0.31
CA GLU A 23 5.56 -9.78 -0.31
C GLU A 23 4.86 -8.56 0.29
N ALA A 24 4.30 -7.72 -0.57
CA ALA A 24 3.38 -6.65 -0.21
C ALA A 24 2.03 -6.86 -0.90
N LYS A 25 0.93 -6.68 -0.17
CA LYS A 25 -0.43 -6.66 -0.76
C LYS A 25 -0.97 -5.25 -0.75
N VAL A 26 -1.28 -4.73 -1.94
CA VAL A 26 -1.89 -3.42 -2.14
C VAL A 26 -3.35 -3.64 -2.48
N ARG A 27 -4.26 -3.23 -1.59
CA ARG A 27 -5.71 -3.26 -1.83
C ARG A 27 -6.26 -1.85 -1.90
N THR A 28 -7.04 -1.57 -2.94
CA THR A 28 -7.73 -0.27 -3.09
C THR A 28 -9.23 -0.48 -3.24
N VAL A 29 -9.99 0.46 -2.69
CA VAL A 29 -11.43 0.58 -2.90
C VAL A 29 -11.69 1.89 -3.63
N LYS A 30 -12.35 1.83 -4.77
CA LYS A 30 -12.68 3.00 -5.58
C LYS A 30 -14.14 2.99 -5.99
N TYR A 31 -14.75 4.17 -6.03
CA TYR A 31 -16.05 4.37 -6.64
C TYR A 31 -15.82 5.01 -8.00
N ILE A 32 -16.30 4.37 -9.06
CA ILE A 32 -16.22 4.86 -10.44
C ILE A 32 -17.61 5.12 -10.97
N ASN A 33 -17.75 6.17 -11.79
CA ASN A 33 -18.94 6.41 -12.58
C ASN A 33 -18.74 5.78 -13.96
N GLY A 34 -19.63 4.88 -14.35
CA GLY A 34 -19.53 4.07 -15.56
C GLY A 34 -18.99 2.67 -15.31
N GLU A 35 -18.82 1.94 -16.40
CA GLU A 35 -18.38 0.55 -16.38
C GLU A 35 -16.91 0.41 -15.99
N TYR A 36 -16.61 -0.66 -15.27
CA TYR A 36 -15.24 -1.08 -15.01
C TYR A 36 -14.62 -1.69 -16.27
N THR A 37 -13.62 -1.02 -16.83
CA THR A 37 -12.96 -1.43 -18.08
C THR A 37 -11.59 -2.10 -17.89
N GLY A 38 -11.17 -2.31 -16.64
CA GLY A 38 -9.89 -2.93 -16.31
C GLY A 38 -9.14 -2.21 -15.20
N LYS A 39 -7.94 -2.73 -14.88
CA LYS A 39 -7.13 -2.29 -13.73
C LYS A 39 -7.03 -0.77 -13.71
N THR A 40 -7.43 -0.15 -12.60
CA THR A 40 -7.49 1.30 -12.56
C THR A 40 -6.09 1.92 -12.58
N SER A 41 -5.96 3.08 -13.23
CA SER A 41 -4.70 3.84 -13.28
C SER A 41 -4.22 4.25 -11.90
N GLU A 42 -5.16 4.56 -11.00
CA GLU A 42 -4.87 4.92 -9.62
C GLU A 42 -4.31 3.74 -8.83
N HIS A 43 -4.92 2.56 -8.91
CA HIS A 43 -4.39 1.35 -8.30
C HIS A 43 -3.00 1.02 -8.85
N SER A 44 -2.83 1.08 -10.17
CA SER A 44 -1.54 0.83 -10.84
C SER A 44 -0.44 1.78 -10.35
N ARG A 45 -0.77 3.06 -10.18
CA ARG A 45 0.18 4.06 -9.67
C ARG A 45 0.55 3.82 -8.20
N ILE A 46 -0.40 3.41 -7.36
CA ILE A 46 -0.12 3.05 -5.96
C ILE A 46 0.81 1.84 -5.90
N VAL A 47 0.53 0.80 -6.69
CA VAL A 47 1.39 -0.39 -6.81
C VAL A 47 2.80 -0.01 -7.24
N GLU A 48 2.94 0.87 -8.24
CA GLU A 48 4.24 1.37 -8.69
C GLU A 48 4.99 2.14 -7.61
N ASN A 49 4.30 3.02 -6.88
CA ASN A 49 4.90 3.76 -5.77
C ASN A 49 5.38 2.83 -4.64
N VAL A 50 4.61 1.79 -4.30
CA VAL A 50 5.02 0.77 -3.33
C VAL A 50 6.25 -0.01 -3.84
N LYS A 51 6.26 -0.41 -5.12
CA LYS A 51 7.44 -1.06 -5.73
C LYS A 51 8.69 -0.19 -5.64
N ASN A 52 8.55 1.12 -5.85
CA ASN A 52 9.67 2.06 -5.84
C ASN A 52 10.15 2.43 -4.44
N ALA A 53 9.30 2.28 -3.43
CA ALA A 53 9.66 2.50 -2.04
C ALA A 53 10.45 1.34 -1.40
N PHE A 54 10.46 0.15 -2.01
CA PHE A 54 11.21 -0.99 -1.50
C PHE A 54 12.72 -0.83 -1.72
N ASP A 55 13.52 -0.94 -0.64
CA ASP A 55 14.97 -0.83 -0.71
C ASP A 55 15.69 -1.83 0.22
N VAL A 56 16.94 -2.12 -0.13
CA VAL A 56 17.86 -2.98 0.65
C VAL A 56 19.17 -2.25 0.86
N GLN A 57 19.45 -1.92 2.11
CA GLN A 57 20.67 -1.24 2.49
C GLN A 57 21.75 -2.25 2.93
N LEU A 58 22.84 -2.31 2.18
CA LEU A 58 24.05 -3.05 2.57
C LEU A 58 24.90 -2.22 3.52
N GLY A 59 24.86 -2.53 4.82
CA GLY A 59 25.77 -1.94 5.79
C GLY A 59 27.16 -2.57 5.79
N ILE A 60 27.31 -3.77 5.21
CA ILE A 60 28.59 -4.49 5.12
C ILE A 60 29.39 -4.09 3.87
N PRO A 61 30.70 -3.77 3.99
CA PRO A 61 31.57 -3.51 2.84
C PRO A 61 31.62 -4.72 1.93
N THR A 62 31.00 -4.60 0.76
CA THR A 62 30.76 -5.73 -0.15
C THR A 62 31.48 -5.51 -1.47
N VAL A 63 32.03 -6.57 -2.05
CA VAL A 63 32.61 -6.57 -3.39
C VAL A 63 32.09 -7.73 -4.24
N ASP A 64 32.09 -7.58 -5.55
CA ASP A 64 31.80 -8.66 -6.50
C ASP A 64 33.03 -9.57 -6.72
N SER A 65 32.89 -10.57 -7.60
CA SER A 65 33.98 -11.50 -7.95
C SER A 65 35.19 -10.80 -8.58
N SER A 66 34.99 -9.63 -9.19
CA SER A 66 36.03 -8.79 -9.78
C SER A 66 36.62 -7.79 -8.77
N ARG A 67 36.28 -7.94 -7.48
CA ARG A 67 36.71 -7.06 -6.37
C ARG A 67 36.20 -5.62 -6.47
N LYS A 68 35.18 -5.36 -7.28
CA LYS A 68 34.55 -4.05 -7.39
C LYS A 68 33.53 -3.86 -6.27
N THR A 69 33.50 -2.68 -5.66
CA THR A 69 32.55 -2.35 -4.60
C THR A 69 31.10 -2.47 -5.06
N VAL A 70 30.29 -3.15 -4.24
CA VAL A 70 28.85 -3.34 -4.44
C VAL A 70 28.11 -2.56 -3.36
N THR A 71 27.33 -1.58 -3.78
CA THR A 71 26.53 -0.72 -2.88
C THR A 71 25.05 -1.06 -2.90
N LYS A 72 24.59 -1.81 -3.92
CA LYS A 72 23.19 -2.25 -4.07
C LYS A 72 23.13 -3.68 -4.58
N LEU A 73 22.17 -4.45 -4.07
CA LEU A 73 21.83 -5.76 -4.60
C LEU A 73 20.80 -5.63 -5.73
N PRO A 74 20.84 -6.49 -6.76
CA PRO A 74 19.77 -6.52 -7.75
C PRO A 74 18.47 -7.01 -7.09
N ILE A 75 17.36 -6.35 -7.41
CA ILE A 75 16.03 -6.69 -6.88
C ILE A 75 15.12 -6.94 -8.08
N SER A 76 14.57 -8.16 -8.18
CA SER A 76 13.47 -8.44 -9.08
C SER A 76 12.14 -8.07 -8.42
N LYS A 77 11.22 -7.50 -9.20
CA LYS A 77 9.89 -7.09 -8.75
C LYS A 77 8.87 -7.71 -9.70
N THR A 78 7.98 -8.52 -9.17
CA THR A 78 6.87 -9.13 -9.94
C THR A 78 5.54 -8.77 -9.28
N GLU A 79 4.46 -8.77 -10.05
CA GLU A 79 3.13 -8.43 -9.55
C GLU A 79 2.07 -9.41 -10.06
N ASP A 80 1.12 -9.76 -9.19
CA ASP A 80 -0.08 -10.54 -9.48
C ASP A 80 -1.31 -9.69 -9.16
N TYR A 81 -2.03 -9.28 -10.20
CA TYR A 81 -3.21 -8.42 -10.10
C TYR A 81 -4.51 -9.23 -10.08
N LYS A 82 -5.43 -8.85 -9.19
CA LYS A 82 -6.77 -9.44 -9.08
C LYS A 82 -7.84 -8.36 -8.88
N LEU A 83 -8.90 -8.46 -9.67
CA LEU A 83 -10.16 -7.80 -9.36
C LEU A 83 -10.86 -8.60 -8.25
N ILE A 84 -11.08 -7.97 -7.10
CA ILE A 84 -11.75 -8.60 -5.95
C ILE A 84 -13.27 -8.47 -6.07
N SER A 85 -13.77 -7.28 -6.39
CA SER A 85 -15.18 -7.07 -6.69
C SER A 85 -15.42 -5.84 -7.57
N ASN A 86 -16.57 -5.84 -8.24
CA ASN A 86 -17.07 -4.74 -9.04
C ASN A 86 -18.59 -4.65 -8.84
N ASP A 87 -18.99 -4.01 -7.74
CA ASP A 87 -20.38 -4.02 -7.28
C ASP A 87 -21.06 -2.70 -7.67
N GLU A 88 -22.08 -2.76 -8.53
CA GLU A 88 -22.92 -1.61 -8.82
C GLU A 88 -23.70 -1.20 -7.55
N LEU A 89 -23.58 0.06 -7.16
CA LEU A 89 -24.28 0.61 -6.02
C LEU A 89 -25.78 0.66 -6.30
N LYS A 90 -26.57 0.02 -5.42
CA LYS A 90 -28.02 0.00 -5.54
C LYS A 90 -28.63 1.31 -5.06
N TYR A 91 -29.73 1.70 -5.68
CA TYR A 91 -30.54 2.84 -5.32
C TYR A 91 -32.00 2.57 -5.64
N ASP A 92 -32.88 3.16 -4.84
CA ASP A 92 -34.28 3.35 -5.20
C ASP A 92 -34.47 4.78 -5.71
N ILE A 93 -35.39 4.95 -6.66
CA ILE A 93 -35.66 6.21 -7.37
C ILE A 93 -36.36 7.25 -6.45
N GLY A 94 -36.38 7.02 -5.13
CA GLY A 94 -37.00 7.91 -4.17
C GLY A 94 -38.52 8.02 -4.33
N PRO A 95 -39.13 9.16 -3.96
CA PRO A 95 -40.58 9.30 -3.93
C PRO A 95 -41.21 9.34 -5.32
N GLY A 96 -42.08 8.37 -5.64
CA GLY A 96 -42.79 8.33 -6.93
C GLY A 96 -43.94 9.35 -7.11
N ASN A 97 -44.36 10.05 -6.05
CA ASN A 97 -45.38 11.11 -6.11
C ASN A 97 -45.29 12.03 -4.88
N ILE A 98 -46.07 13.13 -4.92
CA ILE A 98 -46.11 14.15 -3.87
C ILE A 98 -46.52 13.60 -2.49
N ASN A 99 -47.36 12.56 -2.42
CA ASN A 99 -47.80 11.98 -1.14
C ASN A 99 -46.70 11.12 -0.51
N ASN A 100 -46.02 10.29 -1.32
CA ASN A 100 -44.84 9.55 -0.87
C ASN A 100 -43.78 10.52 -0.33
N TYR A 101 -43.61 11.65 -1.01
CA TYR A 101 -42.67 12.68 -0.64
C TYR A 101 -42.98 13.34 0.72
N LYS A 102 -44.27 13.53 1.02
CA LYS A 102 -44.73 14.20 2.26
C LYS A 102 -44.85 13.25 3.45
N TYR A 103 -45.23 12.00 3.21
CA TYR A 103 -45.76 11.13 4.28
C TYR A 103 -45.06 9.77 4.38
N ALA A 104 -44.31 9.32 3.37
CA ALA A 104 -43.62 8.04 3.47
C ALA A 104 -42.38 8.14 4.36
N SER A 105 -42.09 7.06 5.09
CA SER A 105 -40.90 7.01 5.94
C SER A 105 -39.62 6.98 5.12
N GLU A 106 -38.52 7.49 5.68
CA GLU A 106 -37.20 7.40 5.06
C GLU A 106 -36.80 5.95 4.71
N SER A 107 -37.11 5.00 5.59
CA SER A 107 -36.86 3.58 5.34
C SER A 107 -37.61 3.03 4.11
N THR A 108 -38.80 3.57 3.83
CA THR A 108 -39.61 3.21 2.67
C THR A 108 -39.03 3.78 1.39
N LEU A 109 -38.51 5.02 1.44
CA LEU A 109 -38.05 5.77 0.28
C LEU A 109 -36.62 5.42 -0.14
N LEU A 110 -35.75 5.08 0.81
CA LEU A 110 -34.33 4.74 0.57
C LEU A 110 -34.04 3.23 0.61
N LYS A 111 -35.06 2.39 0.85
CA LYS A 111 -35.04 0.92 0.97
C LYS A 111 -33.70 0.21 0.66
N ASN A 112 -33.36 0.03 -0.61
CA ASN A 112 -32.16 -0.66 -1.10
C ASN A 112 -31.01 0.30 -1.48
N THR A 113 -31.21 1.59 -1.32
CA THR A 113 -30.19 2.61 -1.57
C THR A 113 -28.95 2.38 -0.73
N ASP A 114 -27.81 2.26 -1.39
CA ASP A 114 -26.52 2.03 -0.77
C ASP A 114 -26.20 3.15 0.23
N LYS A 115 -25.51 2.78 1.32
CA LYS A 115 -25.10 3.68 2.39
C LYS A 115 -24.39 4.93 1.86
N LEU A 116 -23.55 4.79 0.83
CA LEU A 116 -22.81 5.92 0.26
C LEU A 116 -23.77 6.97 -0.30
N PHE A 117 -24.78 6.56 -1.08
CA PHE A 117 -25.82 7.46 -1.55
C PHE A 117 -26.57 8.12 -0.40
N ARG A 118 -27.00 7.35 0.60
CA ARG A 118 -27.72 7.90 1.76
C ARG A 118 -26.93 8.97 2.52
N THR A 119 -25.61 8.88 2.52
CA THR A 119 -24.74 9.82 3.24
C THR A 119 -24.57 11.15 2.48
N ILE A 120 -24.79 11.16 1.16
CA ILE A 120 -24.56 12.36 0.32
C ILE A 120 -25.84 13.04 -0.13
N LEU A 121 -26.99 12.35 -0.11
CA LEU A 121 -28.27 12.91 -0.53
C LEU A 121 -28.78 13.90 0.52
N GLU A 122 -29.11 15.12 0.10
CA GLU A 122 -29.68 16.14 0.98
C GLU A 122 -31.15 15.87 1.35
N GLY A 123 -31.59 16.32 2.52
CA GLY A 123 -32.96 16.21 3.02
C GLY A 123 -33.28 14.92 3.78
N TRP A 124 -32.25 14.14 4.15
CA TRP A 124 -32.38 12.88 4.87
C TRP A 124 -31.65 12.92 6.21
N SER A 125 -32.18 12.15 7.17
CA SER A 125 -31.52 12.02 8.48
C SER A 125 -30.16 11.31 8.36
N TYR A 126 -30.00 10.41 7.39
CA TYR A 126 -28.76 9.69 7.17
C TYR A 126 -27.58 10.59 6.76
N SER A 127 -27.84 11.68 6.04
CA SER A 127 -26.84 12.68 5.68
C SER A 127 -26.71 13.79 6.72
N GLY A 128 -27.56 13.80 7.76
CA GLY A 128 -27.61 14.86 8.77
C GLY A 128 -28.14 16.19 8.21
N THR A 129 -28.96 16.13 7.17
CA THR A 129 -29.53 17.30 6.47
C THR A 129 -31.05 17.26 6.47
N GLU A 130 -31.65 16.57 7.43
CA GLU A 130 -33.09 16.48 7.59
C GLU A 130 -33.75 17.85 7.79
N ASP A 131 -33.04 18.85 8.30
CA ASP A 131 -33.54 20.22 8.45
C ASP A 131 -33.80 20.91 7.09
N SER A 132 -33.08 20.50 6.02
CA SER A 132 -33.42 20.89 4.64
C SER A 132 -34.81 20.36 4.22
N TRP A 133 -35.34 19.39 4.97
CA TRP A 133 -36.69 18.88 4.86
C TRP A 133 -37.53 19.29 6.08
N GLY A 134 -38.22 20.42 5.98
CA GLY A 134 -39.22 20.82 6.98
C GLY A 134 -38.69 21.60 8.17
N GLY A 135 -37.69 22.46 7.95
CA GLY A 135 -37.33 23.53 8.89
C GLY A 135 -38.54 24.34 9.38
N ILE A 136 -38.43 24.83 10.61
CA ILE A 136 -39.48 25.30 11.54
C ILE A 136 -40.39 26.44 11.02
N ASP A 137 -40.04 27.09 9.91
CA ASP A 137 -40.72 28.29 9.44
C ASP A 137 -41.37 28.03 8.07
N ASP A 138 -42.67 27.73 8.13
CA ASP A 138 -43.63 27.74 7.04
C ASP A 138 -43.88 26.41 6.31
N ILE A 139 -45.15 26.01 6.27
CA ILE A 139 -45.64 24.79 5.63
C ILE A 139 -45.44 24.80 4.09
N ASP A 140 -45.06 25.97 3.59
CA ASP A 140 -44.75 26.34 2.21
C ASP A 140 -43.24 26.49 1.91
N ALA A 141 -42.35 26.33 2.90
CA ALA A 141 -40.90 26.28 2.66
C ALA A 141 -40.53 24.99 1.89
N PHE A 142 -39.78 25.14 0.80
CA PHE A 142 -39.54 24.08 -0.18
C PHE A 142 -38.97 22.81 0.46
N LYS A 143 -39.81 21.77 0.43
CA LYS A 143 -39.55 20.41 0.89
C LYS A 143 -38.63 19.76 -0.14
N TYR A 144 -37.31 19.86 -0.02
CA TYR A 144 -36.39 19.24 -0.98
C TYR A 144 -35.67 18.04 -0.33
N ARG A 145 -35.78 16.87 -0.98
CA ARG A 145 -35.07 15.63 -0.66
C ARG A 145 -34.47 15.13 -1.95
N GLU A 146 -33.16 14.97 -1.96
CA GLU A 146 -32.47 14.42 -3.10
C GLU A 146 -32.74 12.94 -3.22
N TYR A 147 -32.78 12.44 -4.45
CA TYR A 147 -32.84 11.02 -4.72
C TYR A 147 -32.02 10.71 -5.96
N VAL A 148 -31.58 9.46 -6.06
CA VAL A 148 -30.88 8.99 -7.24
C VAL A 148 -31.92 8.61 -8.29
N LYS A 149 -32.08 9.44 -9.32
CA LYS A 149 -32.92 9.08 -10.46
C LYS A 149 -32.29 7.95 -11.27
N GLU A 150 -31.02 8.15 -11.62
CA GLU A 150 -30.17 7.20 -12.36
C GLU A 150 -28.74 7.34 -11.85
N ALA A 151 -28.06 6.21 -11.65
CA ALA A 151 -26.64 6.17 -11.36
C ALA A 151 -26.03 4.90 -11.93
N ASN A 152 -24.80 5.02 -12.44
CA ASN A 152 -23.96 3.90 -12.82
C ASN A 152 -22.68 3.97 -11.98
N ILE A 153 -22.81 3.89 -10.66
CA ILE A 153 -21.66 3.96 -9.76
C ILE A 153 -21.28 2.55 -9.33
N HIS A 154 -20.05 2.16 -9.61
CA HIS A 154 -19.50 0.88 -9.20
C HIS A 154 -18.49 1.06 -8.07
N LYS A 155 -18.63 0.24 -7.02
CA LYS A 155 -17.59 0.00 -6.03
C LYS A 155 -16.65 -1.09 -6.54
N VAL A 156 -15.45 -0.67 -6.91
CA VAL A 156 -14.40 -1.52 -7.44
C VAL A 156 -13.37 -1.77 -6.34
N VAL A 157 -13.12 -3.05 -6.05
CA VAL A 157 -12.08 -3.49 -5.12
C VAL A 157 -11.00 -4.21 -5.92
N GLU A 158 -9.79 -3.68 -5.87
CA GLU A 158 -8.63 -4.21 -6.59
C GLU A 158 -7.54 -4.61 -5.61
N GLU A 159 -6.85 -5.70 -5.91
CA GLU A 159 -5.69 -6.15 -5.14
C GLU A 159 -4.54 -6.49 -6.08
N THR A 160 -3.33 -6.04 -5.72
CA THR A 160 -2.09 -6.53 -6.35
C THR A 160 -1.18 -7.07 -5.25
N THR A 161 -0.72 -8.31 -5.43
CA THR A 161 0.39 -8.86 -4.65
C THR A 161 1.69 -8.55 -5.37
N ILE A 162 2.62 -7.89 -4.69
CA ILE A 162 3.94 -7.54 -5.20
C ILE A 162 4.95 -8.48 -4.52
N THR A 163 5.74 -9.19 -5.31
CA THR A 163 6.83 -10.04 -4.81
C THR A 163 8.17 -9.41 -5.16
N PHE A 164 8.97 -9.12 -4.14
CA PHE A 164 10.34 -8.61 -4.22
C PHE A 164 11.32 -9.75 -3.98
N ILE A 165 12.23 -9.98 -4.92
CA ILE A 165 13.27 -11.00 -4.80
C ILE A 165 14.63 -10.31 -4.80
N VAL A 166 15.30 -10.32 -3.67
CA VAL A 166 16.65 -9.77 -3.50
C VAL A 166 17.67 -10.79 -4.01
N ASN A 167 18.58 -10.35 -4.87
CA ASN A 167 19.58 -11.19 -5.53
C ASN A 167 18.97 -12.42 -6.23
N PRO A 168 18.07 -12.22 -7.21
CA PRO A 168 17.29 -13.30 -7.81
C PRO A 168 18.15 -14.40 -8.46
N ASN A 169 19.35 -14.03 -8.94
CA ASN A 169 20.30 -14.94 -9.57
C ASN A 169 21.26 -15.60 -8.58
N GLN A 170 21.08 -15.36 -7.27
CA GLN A 170 21.92 -15.91 -6.21
C GLN A 170 23.42 -15.68 -6.45
N ILE A 171 23.76 -14.46 -6.90
CA ILE A 171 25.14 -14.05 -7.16
C ILE A 171 25.91 -14.10 -5.84
N ARG A 172 27.13 -14.65 -5.89
CA ARG A 172 28.07 -14.65 -4.77
C ARG A 172 28.72 -13.27 -4.65
N TYR A 173 28.65 -12.70 -3.46
CA TYR A 173 29.36 -11.49 -3.08
C TYR A 173 30.37 -11.79 -1.99
N TYR A 174 31.37 -10.92 -1.84
CA TYR A 174 32.45 -11.10 -0.89
C TYR A 174 32.49 -9.94 0.08
N ILE A 175 32.74 -10.23 1.35
CA ILE A 175 33.07 -9.19 2.32
C ILE A 175 34.43 -8.63 1.93
N ASN A 176 34.54 -7.31 1.79
CA ASN A 176 35.82 -6.67 1.50
C ASN A 176 36.87 -7.11 2.54
N VAL A 177 38.07 -7.49 2.09
CA VAL A 177 39.16 -7.95 2.96
C VAL A 177 39.59 -6.90 3.99
N GLN A 178 39.30 -5.62 3.71
CA GLN A 178 39.55 -4.49 4.61
C GLN A 178 38.38 -4.19 5.57
N ALA A 179 37.33 -5.03 5.60
CA ALA A 179 36.21 -4.84 6.52
C ALA A 179 36.65 -5.05 7.97
N LYS A 180 36.52 -4.00 8.81
CA LYS A 180 36.89 -3.99 10.22
C LYS A 180 36.12 -5.04 11.03
N ASN A 181 36.71 -5.51 12.13
CA ASN A 181 36.04 -6.37 13.09
C ASN A 181 34.93 -5.61 13.85
N LYS A 182 33.69 -5.72 13.39
CA LYS A 182 32.50 -5.16 14.06
C LYS A 182 31.22 -5.81 13.57
N ASP A 183 30.10 -5.38 14.15
CA ASP A 183 28.77 -5.71 13.66
C ASP A 183 28.41 -4.87 12.44
N TYR A 184 27.84 -5.55 11.44
CA TYR A 184 27.31 -4.97 10.22
C TYR A 184 25.85 -5.40 10.06
N LYS A 185 25.02 -4.52 9.49
CA LYS A 185 23.59 -4.78 9.27
C LYS A 185 23.26 -4.76 7.79
N ILE A 186 22.38 -5.66 7.36
CA ILE A 186 21.63 -5.51 6.11
C ILE A 186 20.20 -5.18 6.53
N ASN A 187 19.69 -4.04 6.06
CA ASN A 187 18.34 -3.59 6.36
C ASN A 187 17.48 -3.68 5.12
N VAL A 188 16.25 -4.16 5.30
CA VAL A 188 15.21 -4.09 4.28
C VAL A 188 14.14 -3.11 4.77
N SER A 189 13.75 -2.21 3.88
CA SER A 189 12.78 -1.17 4.20
C SER A 189 11.75 -1.02 3.10
N LEU A 190 10.57 -0.56 3.51
CA LEU A 190 9.59 0.03 2.63
C LEU A 190 9.53 1.52 3.00
N GLY A 191 10.09 2.36 2.14
CA GLY A 191 10.14 3.80 2.32
C GLY A 191 8.76 4.47 2.25
N GLU A 192 8.77 5.79 2.18
CA GLU A 192 7.55 6.56 1.98
C GLU A 192 7.02 6.39 0.55
N PHE A 193 5.70 6.27 0.42
CA PHE A 193 5.03 6.24 -0.87
C PHE A 193 3.73 7.04 -0.80
N THR A 194 3.28 7.56 -1.94
CA THR A 194 2.06 8.35 -2.02
C THR A 194 0.95 7.61 -2.75
N ASN A 195 -0.30 8.03 -2.53
CA ASN A 195 -1.43 7.59 -3.36
C ASN A 195 -1.43 8.22 -4.78
N GLY A 196 -0.44 9.09 -5.06
CA GLY A 196 -0.22 9.80 -6.31
C GLY A 196 -1.32 10.79 -6.71
N ARG A 197 -2.32 11.06 -5.85
CA ARG A 197 -3.37 12.06 -6.15
C ARG A 197 -2.77 13.48 -6.20
N PRO A 198 -3.45 14.46 -6.84
CA PRO A 198 -2.99 15.85 -6.88
C PRO A 198 -2.68 16.44 -5.50
N ASN A 199 -3.48 16.06 -4.49
CA ASN A 199 -3.17 16.26 -3.08
C ASN A 199 -2.76 14.90 -2.49
N PRO A 200 -1.46 14.53 -2.58
CA PRO A 200 -1.03 13.18 -2.24
C PRO A 200 -1.16 12.94 -0.74
N LEU A 201 -1.72 11.79 -0.38
CA LEU A 201 -1.56 11.24 0.95
C LEU A 201 -0.29 10.40 0.97
N THR A 202 0.60 10.69 1.91
CA THR A 202 1.83 9.94 2.12
C THR A 202 1.61 8.86 3.17
N ALA A 203 1.88 7.61 2.80
CA ALA A 203 2.02 6.51 3.73
C ALA A 203 3.51 6.26 3.99
N LYS A 204 3.85 5.92 5.24
CA LYS A 204 5.19 5.45 5.59
C LYS A 204 5.11 3.95 5.84
N GLY A 205 6.00 3.18 5.22
CA GLY A 205 6.23 1.82 5.66
C GLY A 205 6.86 1.77 7.05
N PRO A 206 6.98 0.57 7.65
CA PRO A 206 7.67 0.41 8.92
C PRO A 206 9.12 0.87 8.82
N SER A 207 9.65 1.45 9.91
CA SER A 207 11.03 1.98 9.97
C SER A 207 12.12 0.94 9.68
N SER A 208 11.81 -0.34 9.89
CA SER A 208 12.54 -1.50 9.38
C SER A 208 11.53 -2.58 9.08
N TRP A 209 11.55 -3.10 7.85
CA TRP A 209 10.70 -4.24 7.47
C TRP A 209 11.35 -5.56 7.88
N ASP A 210 12.68 -5.63 7.76
CA ASP A 210 13.53 -6.71 8.24
C ASP A 210 14.97 -6.19 8.45
N SER A 211 15.73 -6.85 9.31
CA SER A 211 17.14 -6.53 9.56
C SER A 211 17.91 -7.77 10.04
N ILE A 212 19.03 -8.06 9.38
CA ILE A 212 19.98 -9.09 9.81
C ILE A 212 21.32 -8.47 10.20
N THR A 213 21.88 -8.92 11.32
CA THR A 213 23.18 -8.46 11.83
C THR A 213 24.22 -9.57 11.72
N PHE A 214 25.37 -9.25 11.14
CA PHE A 214 26.54 -10.12 11.01
C PHE A 214 27.70 -9.55 11.81
N THR A 215 28.48 -10.40 12.46
CA THR A 215 29.69 -9.97 13.16
C THR A 215 30.92 -10.37 12.34
N VAL A 216 31.68 -9.40 11.86
CA VAL A 216 32.97 -9.68 11.20
C VAL A 216 34.05 -9.87 12.27
N LYS A 217 34.78 -10.99 12.20
CA LYS A 217 35.92 -11.31 13.08
C LYS A 217 37.05 -11.97 12.29
N GLY A 218 38.26 -11.43 12.42
CA GLY A 218 39.45 -11.86 11.67
C GLY A 218 39.54 -11.14 10.34
N SER A 219 40.03 -9.90 10.38
CA SER A 219 40.18 -9.04 9.22
C SER A 219 41.63 -8.72 8.94
N VAL A 220 42.01 -8.73 7.66
CA VAL A 220 43.36 -8.31 7.23
C VAL A 220 43.62 -6.85 7.62
N TYR A 221 42.56 -6.03 7.68
CA TYR A 221 42.68 -4.65 8.16
C TYR A 221 43.16 -4.59 9.60
N ASP A 222 42.58 -5.38 10.51
CA ASP A 222 42.96 -5.35 11.91
C ASP A 222 44.30 -6.06 12.12
N ASP A 223 44.60 -7.13 11.36
CA ASP A 223 45.90 -7.82 11.41
C ASP A 223 47.07 -6.93 10.96
N LEU A 224 46.83 -5.94 10.09
CA LEU A 224 47.84 -4.98 9.61
C LEU A 224 47.94 -3.71 10.48
N ASN A 225 46.96 -3.46 11.34
CA ASN A 225 46.88 -2.25 12.19
C ASN A 225 46.90 -2.58 13.70
N SER A 226 47.28 -3.81 14.06
CA SER A 226 47.48 -4.29 15.43
C SER A 226 48.91 -4.14 15.92
#